data_AF-A0A0F9GL67-F1
#
_entry.id   AF-A0A0F9GL67-F1
#
_cell.length_a   1.000
_cell.length_b   1.000
_cell.length_c   1.000
_cell.angle_alpha   90.00
_cell.angle_beta   90.00
_cell.angle_gamma   90.00
#
_symmetry.space_group_name_H-M   'P 1'
#
loop_
_entity.id
_entity.type
_entity.pdbx_description
1 polymer ?
#
loop_
_entity_poly.entity_id
_entity_poly.type
_entity_poly.pdbx_seq_one_letter_code
_entity_poly.pdbx_strand_id
1 'polypeptide(L)' 'MESWAEMLTEFQDKIIACTLTDEEMARKFDTGYGGTEGLPFTAWSEDWVYFPGVYDGSEWIARAPRKICDHSCRHVGD' A
#
# COMPACT_ATOMS: atom_id res chain seq x y z
N MET A 1 12.42 -7.14 6.30
CA MET A 1 11.08 -7.75 6.47
C MET A 1 10.17 -6.76 7.14
N GLU A 2 9.11 -6.37 6.45
CA GLU A 2 8.09 -5.41 6.87
C GLU A 2 6.71 -6.03 6.63
N SER A 3 5.64 -5.39 7.09
CA SER A 3 4.27 -5.75 6.72
C SER A 3 3.50 -4.53 6.20
N TRP A 4 2.42 -4.76 5.46
CA TRP A 4 1.57 -3.68 4.98
C TRP A 4 0.98 -2.85 6.11
N ALA A 5 0.62 -3.50 7.22
CA ALA A 5 0.12 -2.82 8.41
C ALA A 5 1.13 -1.80 8.96
N GLU A 6 2.41 -2.16 9.03
CA GLU A 6 3.47 -1.25 9.51
C GLU A 6 3.69 -0.09 8.54
N MET A 7 3.79 -0.37 7.25
CA MET A 7 4.01 0.64 6.22
C MET A 7 2.84 1.63 6.13
N LEU A 8 1.59 1.18 6.35
CA LEU A 8 0.43 2.08 6.37
C LEU A 8 0.49 3.10 7.50
N THR A 9 1.17 2.82 8.61
CA THR A 9 1.27 3.78 9.74
C THR A 9 2.02 5.05 9.36
N GLU A 10 2.87 5.01 8.32
CA GLU A 10 3.61 6.18 7.83
C GLU A 10 2.69 7.29 7.29
N PHE A 11 1.51 6.92 6.79
CA PHE A 11 0.55 7.87 6.21
C PHE A 11 -0.32 8.56 7.27
N GLN A 12 -0.40 8.03 8.49
CA GLN A 12 -1.19 8.55 9.63
C GLN A 12 -2.70 8.68 9.35
N ASP A 13 -3.19 8.15 8.23
CA ASP A 13 -4.59 8.17 7.83
C ASP A 13 -5.36 7.05 8.53
N LYS A 14 -6.60 7.33 8.94
CA LYS A 14 -7.50 6.30 9.47
C LYS A 14 -8.05 5.44 8.34
N ILE A 15 -7.68 4.17 8.30
CA ILE A 15 -8.24 3.19 7.36
C ILE A 15 -9.67 2.86 7.77
N ILE A 16 -10.58 2.96 6.80
CA ILE A 16 -12.02 2.71 6.97
C ILE A 16 -12.49 1.42 6.29
N ALA A 17 -11.70 0.89 5.35
CA ALA A 17 -11.94 -0.39 4.70
C ALA A 17 -10.63 -0.94 4.13
N CYS A 18 -10.51 -2.27 4.08
CA CYS A 18 -9.39 -2.97 3.45
C CYS A 18 -9.91 -4.26 2.82
N THR A 19 -9.32 -4.68 1.69
CA THR A 19 -9.61 -5.99 1.09
C THR A 19 -8.97 -7.15 1.85
N LEU A 20 -7.91 -6.88 2.61
CA LEU A 20 -7.24 -7.83 3.47
C LEU A 20 -7.73 -7.69 4.91
N THR A 21 -7.70 -8.81 5.64
CA THR A 21 -7.90 -8.83 7.10
C THR A 21 -6.70 -8.21 7.83
N ASP A 22 -6.88 -7.84 9.10
CA ASP A 22 -5.79 -7.31 9.93
C ASP A 22 -4.62 -8.30 10.05
N GLU A 23 -4.90 -9.60 10.09
CA GLU A 23 -3.89 -10.66 10.13
C GLU A 23 -3.08 -10.74 8.82
N GLU A 24 -3.76 -10.65 7.67
CA GLU A 24 -3.11 -10.63 6.36
C GLU A 24 -2.29 -9.36 6.15
N MET A 25 -2.78 -8.21 6.62
CA MET A 25 -2.03 -6.94 6.61
C MET A 25 -0.80 -6.98 7.52
N ALA A 26 -0.85 -7.73 8.62
CA ALA A 26 0.26 -7.91 9.54
C ALA A 26 1.29 -8.94 9.09
N ARG A 27 1.02 -9.71 8.02
CA ARG A 27 1.94 -10.70 7.48
C ARG A 27 3.24 -10.04 7.03
N LYS A 28 4.35 -10.53 7.57
CA LYS A 28 5.71 -10.09 7.20
C LYS A 28 6.13 -10.68 5.86
N PHE A 29 6.83 -9.88 5.06
CA PHE A 29 7.45 -10.30 3.80
C PHE A 29 8.73 -9.48 3.52
N ASP A 30 9.54 -9.90 2.56
CA ASP A 30 10.70 -9.12 2.12
C ASP A 30 10.25 -8.01 1.15
N THR A 31 10.50 -6.75 1.51
CA THR A 31 10.21 -5.56 0.68
C THR A 31 11.35 -5.22 -0.29
N GLY A 32 12.45 -5.98 -0.24
CA GLY A 32 13.65 -5.82 -1.06
C GLY A 32 13.56 -6.45 -2.46
N TYR A 33 14.70 -6.52 -3.14
CA TYR A 33 14.78 -7.06 -4.50
C TYR A 33 14.64 -8.59 -4.54
N GLY A 34 14.16 -9.12 -5.68
CA GLY A 34 14.19 -10.56 -5.98
C GLY A 34 12.84 -11.22 -6.22
N GLY A 35 11.73 -10.55 -5.89
CA GLY A 35 10.37 -11.02 -6.20
C GLY A 35 9.29 -10.26 -5.44
N THR A 36 8.04 -10.43 -5.85
CA THR A 36 6.86 -9.93 -5.12
C THR A 36 6.43 -10.97 -4.09
N GLU A 37 6.42 -10.60 -2.82
CA GLU A 37 6.05 -11.47 -1.69
C GLU A 37 4.83 -10.96 -0.91
N GLY A 38 4.60 -9.64 -0.92
CA GLY A 38 3.47 -9.00 -0.29
C GLY A 38 2.13 -9.39 -0.93
N LEU A 39 1.11 -9.56 -0.09
CA LEU A 39 -0.24 -9.85 -0.59
C LEU A 39 -0.82 -8.63 -1.32
N PRO A 40 -1.49 -8.80 -2.48
CA PRO A 40 -2.16 -7.68 -3.13
C PRO A 40 -3.29 -7.17 -2.24
N PHE A 41 -3.41 -5.84 -2.11
CA PHE A 41 -4.48 -5.23 -1.32
C PHE A 41 -5.01 -3.94 -1.94
N THR A 42 -6.17 -3.51 -1.47
CA THR A 42 -6.62 -2.14 -1.58
C THR A 42 -7.18 -1.71 -0.23
N ALA A 43 -6.73 -0.57 0.26
CA ALA A 43 -7.23 0.04 1.48
C ALA A 43 -7.75 1.44 1.20
N TRP A 44 -8.70 1.89 2.00
CA TRP A 44 -9.32 3.20 1.84
C TRP A 44 -9.27 3.96 3.16
N SER A 45 -8.89 5.22 3.09
CA SER A 45 -9.22 6.22 4.11
C SER A 45 -10.36 7.11 3.61
N GLU A 46 -10.64 8.19 4.32
CA GLU A 46 -11.63 9.18 3.89
C GLU A 46 -11.26 9.85 2.56
N ASP A 47 -9.96 10.10 2.34
CA ASP A 47 -9.47 10.90 1.21
C ASP A 47 -8.53 10.13 0.26
N TRP A 48 -8.03 8.96 0.66
CA TRP A 48 -7.05 8.21 -0.13
C TRP A 48 -7.45 6.74 -0.35
N VAL A 49 -6.93 6.19 -1.45
CA VAL A 49 -6.89 4.75 -1.75
C VAL A 49 -5.43 4.33 -1.75
N TYR A 50 -5.09 3.27 -1.00
CA TYR A 50 -3.74 2.71 -0.90
C TYR A 50 -3.70 1.36 -1.59
N PHE A 51 -2.59 1.06 -2.25
CA PHE A 51 -2.37 -0.18 -2.99
C PHE A 51 -0.87 -0.47 -3.10
N PRO A 52 -0.46 -1.73 -3.31
CA PRO A 52 0.94 -2.07 -3.50
C PRO A 52 1.50 -1.45 -4.78
N GLY A 53 2.69 -0.84 -4.68
CA GLY A 53 3.58 -0.55 -5.80
C GLY A 53 4.76 -1.52 -5.77
N VAL A 54 5.26 -1.90 -6.95
CA VAL A 54 6.39 -2.83 -7.09
C VAL A 54 7.28 -2.41 -8.25
N TYR A 55 8.60 -2.45 -8.05
CA TYR A 55 9.61 -2.34 -9.10
C TYR A 55 10.82 -3.22 -8.78
N ASP A 56 11.20 -4.09 -9.72
CA ASP A 56 12.31 -5.06 -9.56
C ASP A 56 12.21 -5.92 -8.29
N GLY A 57 10.98 -6.23 -7.87
CA GLY A 57 10.68 -6.96 -6.63
C GLY A 57 10.64 -6.07 -5.39
N SER A 58 11.21 -4.86 -5.40
CA SER A 58 11.06 -3.96 -4.26
C SER A 58 9.61 -3.48 -4.16
N GLU A 59 9.02 -3.61 -2.98
CA GLU A 59 7.59 -3.38 -2.74
C GLU A 59 7.36 -2.20 -1.79
N TRP A 60 6.36 -1.37 -2.08
CA TRP A 60 5.96 -0.24 -1.24
C TRP A 60 4.46 0.02 -1.31
N ILE A 61 3.95 0.95 -0.50
CA ILE A 61 2.56 1.41 -0.58
C ILE A 61 2.49 2.65 -1.44
N ALA A 62 1.80 2.54 -2.58
CA ALA A 62 1.36 3.67 -3.38
C ALA A 62 -0.02 4.13 -2.92
N ARG A 63 -0.36 5.40 -3.20
CA ARG A 63 -1.70 5.94 -2.93
C ARG A 63 -2.17 6.89 -4.01
N ALA A 64 -3.49 6.97 -4.17
CA ALA A 64 -4.17 7.91 -5.03
C ALA A 64 -5.35 8.58 -4.29
N PRO A 65 -5.74 9.81 -4.66
CA PRO A 65 -6.93 10.43 -4.10
C PRO A 65 -8.16 9.57 -4.35
N ARG A 66 -8.99 9.41 -3.32
CA ARG A 66 -10.27 8.68 -3.40
C ARG A 66 -11.33 9.50 -4.14
N LYS A 67 -11.28 10.82 -4.02
CA LYS A 67 -12.25 11.77 -4.58
C LYS A 67 -11.61 12.52 -5.76
N ILE A 68 -12.43 12.94 -6.71
CA ILE A 68 -11.98 13.79 -7.82
C ILE A 68 -11.38 15.07 -7.25
N CYS A 69 -10.15 15.37 -7.64
CA CYS A 69 -9.41 16.56 -7.23
C CYS A 69 -8.32 16.89 -8.29
N ASP A 70 -7.52 17.90 -8.00
CA ASP A 70 -6.39 18.37 -8.83
C ASP A 70 -5.04 17.72 -8.46
N HIS A 71 -5.04 16.76 -7.54
CA HIS A 71 -3.83 16.03 -7.16
C HIS A 71 -3.40 15.07 -8.28
N SER A 72 -2.21 15.30 -8.82
CA SER A 72 -1.60 14.45 -9.85
C SER A 72 -0.71 13.37 -9.21
N CYS A 73 -1.03 12.10 -9.47
CA CYS A 73 -0.20 10.97 -9.05
C CYS A 73 1.06 10.86 -9.93
N ARG A 74 2.18 10.43 -9.34
CA ARG A 74 3.37 10.01 -10.08
C ARG A 74 3.17 8.63 -10.69
N HIS A 75 4.02 8.23 -11.64
CA HIS A 75 4.11 6.84 -12.08
C HIS A 75 4.46 5.93 -10.90
N VAL A 76 3.90 4.72 -10.90
CA VAL A 76 4.15 3.67 -9.91
C VAL A 76 4.81 2.51 -10.63
N GLY A 77 5.95 2.04 -10.13
CA GLY A 77 6.69 0.93 -10.73
C GLY A 77 7.62 1.33 -11.88
N ASP A 78 8.07 2.59 -11.92
CA ASP A 78 9.08 3.11 -12.87
C ASP A 78 10.50 2.95 -12.30
#